data_AF-A9NGQ2-F1
#
_entry.id   AF-A9NGQ2-F1
#
_cell.length_a   1.000
_cell.length_b   1.000
_cell.length_c   1.000
_cell.angle_alpha   90.00
_cell.angle_beta   90.00
_cell.angle_gamma   90.00
#
_symmetry.space_group_name_H-M   'P 1'
#
loop_
_entity.id
_entity.type
_entity.pdbx_description
1 polymer ?
#
loop_
_entity_poly.entity_id
_entity_poly.type
_entity_poly.pdbx_seq_one_letter_code
_entity_poly.pdbx_strand_id
1 'polypeptide(L)'
;MHIKTIENYQPKNEQEAIDKKAMLDFARNNDDALFRTNLIAHFSNSAIILNKTLDKVLFANHLIYKSWGWIGGHSDGNPDFLDVLLEEVTEETGVKKVRPLLHEPVSLDNILVYNHIKRGVYVGDHIHMNLTYLLIADEDENLVIKADENSGVKWFDLDDVLNHVTEERMIYIYQKLFTYIKTLNK
;
A
#
# COMPACT_ATOMS: atom_id res chain seq x y z
N MET A 1 15.02 14.38 7.47
CA MET A 1 14.72 13.00 7.00
C MET A 1 15.22 12.83 5.55
N HIS A 2 16.10 11.88 5.26
CA HIS A 2 16.57 11.63 3.88
C HIS A 2 15.84 10.41 3.29
N ILE A 3 14.68 10.62 2.66
CA ILE A 3 14.01 9.54 1.92
C ILE A 3 14.64 9.44 0.52
N LYS A 4 15.87 8.92 0.45
CA LYS A 4 16.61 8.69 -0.80
C LYS A 4 15.79 7.89 -1.81
N THR A 5 14.96 6.97 -1.32
CA THR A 5 14.03 6.18 -2.15
C THR A 5 13.10 7.07 -2.98
N ILE A 6 12.52 8.11 -2.37
CA ILE A 6 11.64 9.05 -3.10
C ILE A 6 12.46 9.94 -4.03
N GLU A 7 13.62 10.42 -3.59
CA GLU A 7 14.52 11.23 -4.42
C GLU A 7 14.92 10.50 -5.71
N ASN A 8 15.22 9.21 -5.60
CA ASN A 8 15.65 8.36 -6.70
C ASN A 8 14.49 7.81 -7.55
N TYR A 9 13.28 7.74 -7.00
CA TYR A 9 12.11 7.24 -7.72
C TYR A 9 11.88 7.99 -9.03
N GLN A 10 11.67 7.26 -10.13
CA GLN A 10 11.37 7.87 -11.43
C GLN A 10 9.85 7.82 -11.67
N PRO A 11 9.17 8.98 -11.68
CA PRO A 11 7.73 9.04 -11.94
C PRO A 11 7.37 8.44 -13.30
N LYS A 12 6.34 7.60 -13.33
CA LYS A 12 5.86 6.94 -14.55
C LYS A 12 4.79 7.74 -15.30
N ASN A 13 4.21 8.74 -14.66
CA ASN A 13 3.18 9.61 -15.23
C ASN A 13 3.19 10.98 -14.52
N GLU A 14 2.32 11.89 -14.97
CA GLU A 14 2.17 13.23 -14.40
C GLU A 14 1.74 13.20 -12.93
N GLN A 15 0.79 12.33 -12.56
CA GLN A 15 0.31 12.18 -11.18
C GLN A 15 1.47 11.88 -10.23
N GLU A 16 2.30 10.88 -10.53
CA GLU A 16 3.43 10.50 -9.68
C GLU A 16 4.50 11.61 -9.62
N ALA A 17 4.64 12.42 -10.67
CA ALA A 17 5.59 13.53 -10.68
C ALA A 17 5.13 14.66 -9.74
N ILE A 18 3.83 14.97 -9.74
CA ILE A 18 3.23 15.93 -8.82
C ILE A 18 3.26 15.40 -7.39
N ASP A 19 2.90 14.13 -7.18
CA ASP A 19 2.88 13.53 -5.84
C ASP A 19 4.29 13.42 -5.26
N LYS A 20 5.28 12.99 -6.05
CA LYS A 20 6.69 12.99 -5.63
C LYS A 20 7.14 14.37 -5.16
N LYS A 21 6.77 15.43 -5.88
CA LYS A 21 7.12 16.81 -5.50
C LYS A 21 6.52 17.16 -4.13
N ALA A 22 5.23 16.89 -3.94
CA ALA A 22 4.55 17.14 -2.67
C ALA A 22 5.16 16.32 -1.52
N MET A 23 5.49 15.05 -1.75
CA MET A 23 6.15 14.19 -0.77
C MET A 23 7.52 14.74 -0.35
N LEU A 24 8.36 15.15 -1.31
CA LEU A 24 9.68 15.71 -1.03
C LEU A 24 9.57 17.05 -0.27
N ASP A 25 8.64 17.91 -0.66
CA ASP A 25 8.43 19.19 0.01
C ASP A 25 7.90 18.98 1.44
N PHE A 26 6.98 18.04 1.64
CA PHE A 26 6.47 17.70 2.97
C PHE A 26 7.57 17.13 3.87
N ALA A 27 8.34 16.15 3.37
CA ALA A 27 9.44 15.52 4.07
C ALA A 27 10.55 16.49 4.53
N ARG A 28 10.76 17.59 3.77
CA ARG A 28 11.74 18.64 4.10
C ARG A 28 11.27 19.59 5.18
N ASN A 29 9.96 19.78 5.31
CA ASN A 29 9.36 20.79 6.19
C ASN A 29 8.72 20.20 7.46
N ASN A 30 8.62 18.87 7.57
CA ASN A 30 7.98 18.19 8.70
C ASN A 30 8.89 17.06 9.20
N ASP A 31 9.48 17.25 10.39
CA ASP A 31 10.35 16.24 11.02
C ASP A 31 9.56 15.01 11.49
N ASP A 32 8.26 15.16 11.72
CA ASP A 32 7.34 14.11 12.15
C ASP A 32 6.64 13.40 10.99
N ALA A 33 7.12 13.57 9.75
CA ALA A 33 6.45 13.07 8.55
C ALA A 33 6.27 11.54 8.49
N LEU A 34 6.99 10.75 9.29
CA LEU A 34 6.81 9.30 9.40
C LEU A 34 5.79 8.88 10.46
N PHE A 35 5.28 9.82 11.26
CA PHE A 35 4.49 9.52 12.44
C PHE A 35 3.03 9.91 12.24
N ARG A 36 2.13 9.02 12.65
CA ARG A 36 0.68 9.26 12.69
C ARG A 36 0.26 10.43 13.60
N THR A 37 1.18 10.93 14.44
CA THR A 37 0.98 12.16 15.23
C THR A 37 0.88 13.39 14.34
N ASN A 38 1.41 13.35 13.11
CA ASN A 38 1.15 14.37 12.10
C ASN A 38 -0.25 14.16 11.53
N LEU A 39 -1.18 15.02 11.96
CA LEU A 39 -2.59 14.94 11.62
C LEU A 39 -2.92 15.46 10.21
N ILE A 40 -1.95 16.04 9.50
CA ILE A 40 -2.15 16.55 8.13
C ILE A 40 -1.78 15.47 7.12
N ALA A 41 -0.58 14.92 7.25
CA ALA A 41 -0.08 13.88 6.37
C ALA A 41 1.04 13.07 7.02
N HIS A 42 1.21 11.83 6.60
CA HIS A 42 2.36 11.02 7.00
C HIS A 42 2.64 9.92 5.97
N PHE A 43 3.87 9.43 5.95
CA PHE A 43 4.29 8.37 5.05
C PHE A 43 3.67 7.03 5.44
N SER A 44 3.23 6.31 4.41
CA SER A 44 2.74 4.94 4.49
C SER A 44 3.39 4.10 3.39
N ASN A 45 3.21 2.80 3.49
CA ASN A 45 3.62 1.87 2.47
C ASN A 45 2.50 0.87 2.18
N SER A 46 2.50 0.30 0.97
CA SER A 46 1.53 -0.72 0.57
C SER A 46 2.19 -1.79 -0.29
N ALA A 47 1.68 -3.01 -0.21
CA ALA A 47 2.11 -4.14 -1.01
C ALA A 47 1.01 -4.59 -1.97
N ILE A 48 1.37 -4.68 -3.25
CA ILE A 48 0.66 -5.55 -4.20
C ILE A 48 1.37 -6.90 -4.17
N ILE A 49 0.70 -7.88 -3.55
CA ILE A 49 1.23 -9.23 -3.38
C ILE A 49 0.68 -10.09 -4.51
N LEU A 50 1.58 -10.58 -5.37
CA LEU A 50 1.24 -11.38 -6.53
C LEU A 50 1.55 -12.86 -6.29
N ASN A 51 0.84 -13.74 -6.97
CA ASN A 51 1.21 -15.15 -7.03
C ASN A 51 2.40 -15.35 -7.98
N LYS A 52 2.94 -16.57 -8.05
CA LYS A 52 4.14 -16.86 -8.86
C LYS A 52 3.97 -16.62 -10.37
N THR A 53 2.75 -16.75 -10.89
CA THR A 53 2.41 -16.50 -12.31
C THR A 53 2.03 -15.05 -12.59
N LEU A 54 1.99 -14.19 -11.56
CA LEU A 54 1.64 -12.78 -11.62
C LEU A 54 0.29 -12.52 -12.32
N ASP A 55 -0.67 -13.46 -12.18
CA ASP A 55 -2.03 -13.35 -12.72
C ASP A 55 -3.08 -13.12 -11.62
N LYS A 56 -2.72 -13.34 -10.36
CA LYS A 56 -3.55 -13.08 -9.18
C LYS A 56 -2.89 -12.13 -8.20
N VAL A 57 -3.73 -11.44 -7.43
CA VAL A 57 -3.35 -10.54 -6.34
C VAL A 57 -4.05 -10.91 -5.04
N LEU A 58 -3.33 -10.85 -3.92
CA LEU A 58 -3.88 -11.08 -2.58
C LEU A 58 -4.37 -9.77 -1.98
N PHE A 59 -5.68 -9.67 -1.75
CA PHE A 59 -6.32 -8.50 -1.12
C PHE A 59 -6.97 -8.88 0.21
N ALA A 60 -7.12 -7.88 1.09
CA ALA A 60 -7.89 -7.96 2.32
C ALA A 60 -9.17 -7.11 2.25
N ASN A 61 -10.23 -7.56 2.92
CA ASN A 61 -11.48 -6.82 3.08
C ASN A 61 -11.41 -5.95 4.35
N HIS A 62 -11.05 -4.69 4.17
CA HIS A 62 -10.75 -3.74 5.24
C HIS A 62 -12.00 -3.35 6.04
N LEU A 63 -11.89 -3.35 7.38
CA LEU A 63 -13.02 -3.01 8.26
C LEU A 63 -13.42 -1.54 8.16
N ILE A 64 -12.43 -0.64 8.02
CA ILE A 64 -12.64 0.81 7.97
C ILE A 64 -13.24 1.19 6.61
N TYR A 65 -12.60 0.76 5.52
CA TYR A 65 -12.98 1.14 4.17
C TYR A 65 -14.17 0.34 3.61
N LYS A 66 -14.46 -0.84 4.21
CA LYS A 66 -15.49 -1.78 3.75
C LYS A 66 -15.32 -2.15 2.28
N SER A 67 -14.06 -2.30 1.87
CA SER A 67 -13.64 -2.56 0.50
C SER A 67 -12.51 -3.58 0.51
N TRP A 68 -12.41 -4.37 -0.57
CA TRP A 68 -11.19 -5.13 -0.83
C TRP A 68 -10.09 -4.18 -1.28
N GLY A 69 -8.87 -4.42 -0.80
CA GLY A 69 -7.72 -3.61 -1.15
C GLY A 69 -6.39 -4.30 -0.83
N TRP A 70 -5.31 -3.64 -1.19
CA TRP A 70 -3.95 -4.06 -0.86
C TRP A 70 -3.73 -4.21 0.65
N ILE A 71 -2.58 -4.77 1.02
CA ILE A 71 -2.09 -4.73 2.40
C ILE A 71 -1.14 -3.55 2.52
N GLY A 72 -1.15 -2.82 3.63
CA GLY A 72 -0.26 -1.69 3.82
C GLY A 72 -0.29 -1.18 5.24
N GLY A 73 0.75 -0.44 5.62
CA GLY A 73 0.96 -0.02 6.99
C GLY A 73 1.60 1.36 7.10
N HIS A 74 1.60 1.85 8.34
CA HIS A 74 2.29 3.08 8.72
C HIS A 74 3.75 2.78 9.00
N SER A 75 4.64 3.69 8.63
CA SER A 75 6.08 3.49 8.87
C SER A 75 6.48 3.75 10.32
N ASP A 76 5.75 4.61 11.05
CA ASP A 76 5.92 4.91 12.48
C ASP A 76 7.39 5.10 12.93
N GLY A 77 8.17 5.77 12.09
CA GLY A 77 9.58 6.06 12.34
C GLY A 77 10.58 5.04 11.79
N ASN A 78 10.14 3.89 11.27
CA ASN A 78 11.01 2.97 10.53
C ASN A 78 11.21 3.48 9.08
N PRO A 79 12.45 3.84 8.67
CA PRO A 79 12.71 4.32 7.31
C PRO A 79 12.81 3.17 6.28
N ASP A 80 12.85 1.91 6.70
CA ASP A 80 12.84 0.75 5.81
C ASP A 80 11.40 0.30 5.54
N PHE A 81 10.81 0.87 4.49
CA PHE A 81 9.43 0.59 4.12
C PHE A 81 9.20 -0.87 3.71
N LEU A 82 10.22 -1.55 3.20
CA LEU A 82 10.07 -2.93 2.73
C LEU A 82 10.06 -3.90 3.91
N ASP A 83 10.91 -3.67 4.90
CA ASP A 83 10.92 -4.44 6.15
C ASP A 83 9.57 -4.37 6.86
N VAL A 84 9.02 -3.16 7.03
CA VAL A 84 7.68 -2.93 7.61
C VAL A 84 6.61 -3.70 6.83
N LEU A 85 6.64 -3.67 5.49
CA LEU A 85 5.65 -4.37 4.67
C LEU A 85 5.70 -5.88 4.81
N LEU A 86 6.90 -6.48 4.93
CA LEU A 86 7.01 -7.93 5.07
C LEU A 86 6.41 -8.42 6.39
N GLU A 87 6.56 -7.63 7.46
CA GLU A 87 5.94 -7.89 8.75
C GLU A 87 4.41 -7.73 8.66
N GLU A 88 3.92 -6.60 8.14
CA GLU A 88 2.48 -6.33 8.00
C GLU A 88 1.76 -7.38 7.14
N VAL A 89 2.37 -7.82 6.03
CA VAL A 89 1.79 -8.89 5.21
C VAL A 89 1.64 -10.17 6.01
N THR A 90 2.66 -10.54 6.79
CA THR A 90 2.59 -11.74 7.62
C THR A 90 1.49 -11.63 8.66
N GLU A 91 1.38 -10.49 9.34
CA GLU A 91 0.37 -10.26 10.37
C GLU A 91 -1.06 -10.22 9.83
N GLU A 92 -1.29 -9.51 8.72
CA GLU A 92 -2.63 -9.26 8.20
C GLU A 92 -3.20 -10.41 7.40
N THR A 93 -2.33 -11.24 6.81
CA THR A 93 -2.73 -12.29 5.84
C THR A 93 -2.34 -13.69 6.25
N GLY A 94 -1.40 -13.86 7.18
CA GLY A 94 -0.88 -15.17 7.59
C GLY A 94 0.13 -15.80 6.63
N VAL A 95 0.39 -15.16 5.48
CA VAL A 95 1.42 -15.58 4.53
C VAL A 95 2.79 -15.52 5.19
N LYS A 96 3.55 -16.62 5.13
CA LYS A 96 4.87 -16.70 5.78
C LYS A 96 6.03 -16.56 4.80
N LYS A 97 5.83 -16.95 3.54
CA LYS A 97 6.88 -16.90 2.51
C LYS A 97 6.60 -15.79 1.52
N VAL A 98 6.57 -14.56 2.03
CA VAL A 98 6.53 -13.35 1.21
C VAL A 98 7.95 -12.86 0.92
N ARG A 99 8.20 -12.40 -0.31
CA ARG A 99 9.47 -11.78 -0.69
C ARG A 99 9.23 -10.63 -1.68
N PRO A 100 10.12 -9.63 -1.74
CA PRO A 100 10.07 -8.63 -2.80
C PRO A 100 10.21 -9.28 -4.18
N LEU A 101 9.35 -8.86 -5.12
CA LEU A 101 9.60 -9.03 -6.56
C LEU A 101 10.60 -7.98 -7.03
N LEU A 102 10.45 -6.75 -6.54
CA LEU A 102 11.37 -5.64 -6.74
C LEU A 102 11.72 -5.04 -5.37
N HIS A 103 12.98 -4.61 -5.20
CA HIS A 103 13.44 -3.98 -3.96
C HIS A 103 13.12 -2.49 -3.89
N GLU A 104 12.74 -1.88 -5.01
CA GLU A 104 12.37 -0.46 -5.11
C GLU A 104 10.85 -0.33 -5.26
N PRO A 105 10.25 0.78 -4.79
CA PRO A 105 8.82 1.02 -4.98
C PRO A 105 8.50 1.16 -6.46
N VAL A 106 7.32 0.66 -6.83
CA VAL A 106 6.78 0.73 -8.19
C VAL A 106 5.77 1.85 -8.36
N SER A 107 5.37 2.54 -7.30
CA SER A 107 4.45 3.67 -7.39
C SER A 107 4.52 4.59 -6.19
N LEU A 108 4.19 5.86 -6.42
CA LEU A 108 4.01 6.90 -5.41
C LEU A 108 2.62 7.49 -5.55
N ASP A 109 1.88 7.59 -4.44
CA ASP A 109 0.52 8.11 -4.43
C ASP A 109 0.26 8.92 -3.15
N ASN A 110 -0.26 10.13 -3.29
CA ASN A 110 -0.86 10.87 -2.18
C ASN A 110 -2.34 10.47 -2.07
N ILE A 111 -2.69 9.76 -1.01
CA ILE A 111 -4.00 9.14 -0.82
C ILE A 111 -4.75 9.87 0.28
N LEU A 112 -5.96 10.35 -0.04
CA LEU A 112 -6.84 10.91 0.98
C LEU A 112 -7.42 9.77 1.82
N VAL A 113 -7.25 9.87 3.12
CA VAL A 113 -7.90 9.02 4.10
C VAL A 113 -9.04 9.82 4.71
N TYR A 114 -10.27 9.36 4.48
CA TYR A 114 -11.44 9.94 5.12
C TYR A 114 -11.46 9.66 6.62
N ASN A 115 -12.03 10.59 7.36
CA ASN A 115 -12.17 10.53 8.79
C ASN A 115 -12.93 9.26 9.21
N HIS A 116 -12.51 8.66 10.32
CA HIS A 116 -13.09 7.42 10.81
C HIS A 116 -12.89 7.28 12.31
N ILE A 117 -13.43 6.20 12.88
CA ILE A 117 -13.23 5.85 14.29
C ILE A 117 -12.39 4.58 14.34
N LYS A 118 -11.19 4.66 14.93
CA LYS A 118 -10.34 3.49 15.19
C LYS A 118 -10.20 3.31 16.70
N ARG A 119 -10.57 2.13 17.20
CA ARG A 119 -10.50 1.78 18.65
C ARG A 119 -11.15 2.83 19.58
N GLY A 120 -12.28 3.40 19.15
CA GLY A 120 -13.04 4.40 19.92
C GLY A 120 -12.49 5.83 19.83
N VAL A 121 -11.43 6.07 19.05
CA VAL A 121 -10.82 7.39 18.86
C VAL A 121 -11.16 7.93 17.47
N TYR A 122 -11.55 9.20 17.41
CA TYR A 122 -11.77 9.90 16.14
C TYR A 122 -10.43 10.20 15.46
N VAL A 123 -10.33 9.79 14.20
CA VAL A 123 -9.21 10.09 13.30
C VAL A 123 -9.74 11.04 12.23
N GLY A 124 -9.14 12.22 12.10
CA GLY A 124 -9.55 13.22 11.11
C GLY A 124 -9.12 12.86 9.69
N ASP A 125 -9.64 13.60 8.72
CA ASP A 125 -9.17 13.53 7.34
C ASP A 125 -7.68 13.87 7.28
N HIS A 126 -6.91 13.07 6.54
CA HIS A 126 -5.48 13.28 6.37
C HIS A 126 -4.98 12.63 5.07
N ILE A 127 -3.71 12.85 4.73
CA ILE A 127 -3.07 12.28 3.56
C ILE A 127 -2.08 11.18 3.96
N HIS A 128 -2.24 10.01 3.37
CA HIS A 128 -1.18 9.00 3.31
C HIS A 128 -0.27 9.30 2.12
N MET A 129 1.01 9.55 2.39
CA MET A 129 2.07 9.66 1.37
C MET A 129 2.64 8.27 1.09
N ASN A 130 2.03 7.55 0.15
CA ASN A 130 2.18 6.11 0.03
C ASN A 130 3.24 5.68 -0.98
N LEU A 131 4.09 4.74 -0.56
CA LEU A 131 5.01 4.01 -1.44
C LEU A 131 4.47 2.60 -1.69
N THR A 132 4.31 2.20 -2.95
CA THR A 132 3.82 0.86 -3.28
C THR A 132 4.94 -0.06 -3.72
N TYR A 133 5.03 -1.26 -3.14
CA TYR A 133 5.98 -2.31 -3.49
C TYR A 133 5.27 -3.52 -4.11
N LEU A 134 5.99 -4.27 -4.95
CA LEU A 134 5.53 -5.56 -5.46
C LEU A 134 6.17 -6.69 -4.67
N LEU A 135 5.34 -7.56 -4.12
CA LEU A 135 5.75 -8.76 -3.41
C LEU A 135 5.26 -10.01 -4.15
N ILE A 136 5.91 -11.13 -3.90
CA ILE A 136 5.47 -12.46 -4.34
C ILE A 136 5.25 -13.34 -3.12
N ALA A 137 4.14 -14.08 -3.16
CA ALA A 137 3.80 -15.12 -2.20
C ALA A 137 3.30 -16.39 -2.92
N ASP A 138 3.21 -17.49 -2.17
CA ASP A 138 2.62 -18.73 -2.67
C ASP A 138 1.09 -18.68 -2.51
N GLU A 139 0.33 -18.98 -3.58
CA GLU A 139 -1.13 -18.92 -3.50
C GLU A 139 -1.76 -20.07 -2.70
N ASP A 140 -0.99 -21.14 -2.50
CA ASP A 140 -1.37 -22.32 -1.70
C ASP A 140 -1.13 -22.13 -0.19
N GLU A 141 -0.56 -21.00 0.25
CA GLU A 141 -0.41 -20.73 1.67
C GLU A 141 -1.75 -20.49 2.37
N ASN A 142 -1.85 -20.94 3.62
CA ASN A 142 -3.04 -20.73 4.42
C ASN A 142 -3.19 -19.25 4.77
N LEU A 143 -4.29 -18.66 4.33
CA LEU A 143 -4.64 -17.29 4.65
C LEU A 143 -5.35 -17.22 6.01
N VAL A 144 -5.01 -16.20 6.78
CA VAL A 144 -5.70 -15.85 8.03
C VAL A 144 -6.14 -14.40 7.97
N ILE A 145 -7.21 -14.09 8.71
CA ILE A 145 -7.64 -12.71 8.92
C ILE A 145 -6.97 -12.15 10.18
N LYS A 146 -6.76 -10.83 10.19
CA LYS A 146 -6.46 -10.06 11.39
C LYS A 146 -7.73 -9.32 11.78
N ALA A 147 -8.51 -9.92 12.68
CA ALA A 147 -9.90 -9.54 12.94
C ALA A 147 -10.11 -8.10 13.46
N ASP A 148 -9.05 -7.40 13.88
CA ASP A 148 -9.10 -5.98 14.25
C ASP A 148 -8.78 -5.02 13.09
N GLU A 149 -8.34 -5.52 11.93
CA GLU A 149 -8.04 -4.74 10.71
C GLU A 149 -8.91 -5.17 9.51
N ASN A 150 -9.10 -6.47 9.32
CA ASN A 150 -9.77 -7.04 8.15
C ASN A 150 -10.77 -8.16 8.50
N SER A 151 -11.70 -8.40 7.57
CA SER A 151 -12.77 -9.40 7.69
C SER A 151 -12.65 -10.56 6.69
N GLY A 152 -11.63 -10.53 5.85
CA GLY A 152 -11.38 -11.51 4.81
C GLY A 152 -10.05 -11.24 4.13
N VAL A 153 -9.39 -12.31 3.69
CA VAL A 153 -8.13 -12.25 2.94
C VAL A 153 -8.26 -13.29 1.83
N LYS A 154 -8.04 -12.88 0.57
CA LYS A 154 -8.32 -13.74 -0.59
C LYS A 154 -7.50 -13.34 -1.82
N TRP A 155 -7.13 -14.36 -2.60
CA TRP A 155 -6.59 -14.20 -3.95
C TRP A 155 -7.69 -13.92 -4.98
N PHE A 156 -7.46 -12.91 -5.82
CA PHE A 156 -8.33 -12.54 -6.93
C PHE A 156 -7.53 -12.54 -8.22
N ASP A 157 -8.17 -12.90 -9.33
CA ASP A 157 -7.61 -12.66 -10.66
C ASP A 157 -7.44 -11.15 -10.87
N LEU A 158 -6.32 -10.73 -11.45
CA LEU A 158 -6.03 -9.31 -11.71
C LEU A 158 -7.11 -8.63 -12.57
N ASP A 159 -7.77 -9.41 -13.44
CA ASP A 159 -8.84 -8.92 -14.31
C ASP A 159 -10.20 -8.80 -13.62
N ASP A 160 -10.39 -9.43 -12.44
CA ASP A 160 -11.65 -9.42 -11.68
C ASP A 160 -11.58 -8.56 -10.42
N VAL A 161 -10.41 -8.43 -9.79
CA VAL A 161 -10.27 -7.84 -8.45
C VAL A 161 -10.90 -6.45 -8.31
N LEU A 162 -10.86 -5.61 -9.37
CA LEU A 162 -11.43 -4.27 -9.33
C LEU A 162 -12.96 -4.27 -9.16
N ASN A 163 -13.66 -5.35 -9.50
CA ASN A 163 -15.09 -5.51 -9.25
C ASN A 163 -15.41 -5.63 -7.75
N HIS A 164 -14.41 -5.85 -6.91
CA HIS A 164 -14.53 -5.99 -5.45
C HIS A 164 -14.01 -4.76 -4.69
N VAL A 165 -13.50 -3.75 -5.41
CA VAL A 165 -13.01 -2.49 -4.83
C VAL A 165 -14.12 -1.46 -4.93
N THR A 166 -14.59 -0.95 -3.79
CA THR A 166 -15.65 0.07 -3.73
C THR A 166 -15.10 1.49 -3.60
N GLU A 167 -13.80 1.63 -3.36
CA GLU A 167 -13.11 2.91 -3.24
C GLU A 167 -12.72 3.46 -4.62
N GLU A 168 -13.52 4.38 -5.16
CA GLU A 168 -13.33 4.93 -6.53
C GLU A 168 -11.91 5.45 -6.79
N ARG A 169 -11.32 6.16 -5.84
CA ARG A 169 -9.95 6.69 -5.94
C ARG A 169 -8.92 5.56 -6.06
N MET A 170 -9.12 4.48 -5.29
CA MET A 170 -8.21 3.33 -5.27
C MET A 170 -8.28 2.54 -6.58
N ILE A 171 -9.44 2.47 -7.24
CA ILE A 171 -9.59 1.81 -8.55
C ILE A 171 -8.59 2.39 -9.55
N TYR A 172 -8.42 3.71 -9.62
CA TYR A 172 -7.44 4.33 -10.53
C TYR A 172 -5.99 3.92 -10.20
N ILE A 173 -5.63 3.91 -8.92
CA ILE A 173 -4.29 3.51 -8.44
C ILE A 173 -4.02 2.05 -8.80
N TYR A 174 -4.98 1.15 -8.53
CA TYR A 174 -4.86 -0.26 -8.86
C TYR A 174 -4.80 -0.49 -10.38
N GLN A 175 -5.58 0.22 -11.18
CA GLN A 175 -5.51 0.14 -12.65
C GLN A 175 -4.11 0.52 -13.18
N LYS A 176 -3.52 1.60 -12.66
CA LYS A 176 -2.14 2.00 -12.96
C LYS A 176 -1.15 0.89 -12.63
N LEU A 177 -1.23 0.33 -11.41
CA LEU A 177 -0.37 -0.74 -10.94
C LEU A 177 -0.52 -2.02 -11.77
N PHE A 178 -1.74 -2.45 -12.05
CA PHE A 178 -1.99 -3.68 -12.82
C PHE A 178 -1.60 -3.53 -14.29
N THR A 179 -1.72 -2.34 -14.87
CA THR A 179 -1.18 -2.05 -16.20
C THR A 179 0.33 -2.25 -16.22
N TYR A 180 1.04 -1.75 -15.21
CA TYR A 180 2.48 -1.96 -15.07
C TYR A 180 2.84 -3.43 -14.85
N ILE A 181 2.14 -4.15 -13.97
CA ILE A 181 2.37 -5.58 -13.69
C ILE A 181 2.21 -6.41 -14.97
N LYS A 182 1.20 -6.12 -15.79
CA LYS A 182 0.99 -6.79 -17.10
C LYS A 182 2.15 -6.59 -18.09
N THR A 183 3.02 -5.59 -17.87
CA THR A 183 4.26 -5.44 -18.67
C THR A 183 5.42 -6.32 -18.18
N LEU A 184 5.37 -6.80 -16.94
CA LEU A 184 6.37 -7.70 -16.35
C LEU A 184 6.19 -9.16 -16.78
N ASN A 185 4.98 -9.53 -17.22
CA ASN A 185 4.61 -10.86 -17.70
C ASN A 185 4.90 -11.11 -19.20
N LYS A 186 5.52 -10.15 -19.89
CA LYS A 186 5.89 -10.25 -21.31
C LYS A 186 7.39 -10.47 -21.45
#